data_AF-A0A957HIN9-F1
#
_entry.id   AF-A0A957HIN9-F1
#
_cell.length_a   1.000
_cell.length_b   1.000
_cell.length_c   1.000
_cell.angle_alpha   90.00
_cell.angle_beta   90.00
_cell.angle_gamma   90.00
#
_symmetry.space_group_name_H-M   'P 1'
#
loop_
_entity.id
_entity.type
_entity.pdbx_description
1 polymer ?
#
loop_
_entity_poly.entity_id
_entity_poly.type
_entity_poly.pdbx_seq_one_letter_code
_entity_poly.pdbx_strand_id
1 'polypeptide(L)'
;MADNPSAAFPARLVIEQGPDPETMFTLGNAPQTIGRSANNGIVINDAEISRRHAQITPQAGSFVLEDLGSTNGTFVNGIRLNQPTTLAHGDTVEFGDTVRLRFWAAGMPSEVVYAPADDVATPALPPEPVPAYAQPGDLPEPPPITPPTFDEFDDPAAPPMARQTKILIGCGCLLIVACVLCAGTIFFLDSYQQGQLLYCGGLRPFWETALGPFGFSPVCP
;
A
#
# COMPACT_ATOMS: atom_id res chain seq x y z
N MET A 1 2.22 16.92 38.39
CA MET A 1 2.06 16.99 36.92
C MET A 1 2.13 15.57 36.41
N ALA A 2 0.98 14.93 36.25
CA ALA A 2 0.91 13.61 35.62
C ALA A 2 0.74 13.86 34.12
N ASP A 3 1.77 13.52 33.35
CA ASP A 3 1.62 13.31 31.91
C ASP A 3 0.53 12.25 31.74
N ASN A 4 -0.58 12.63 31.10
CA ASN A 4 -1.65 11.72 30.77
C ASN A 4 -1.26 10.96 29.49
N PRO A 5 -0.90 9.67 29.53
CA PRO A 5 -0.55 8.91 28.34
C PRO A 5 -1.76 8.56 27.45
N SER A 6 -2.95 9.09 27.72
CA SER A 6 -4.18 8.82 26.95
C SER A 6 -4.26 9.55 25.59
N ALA A 7 -3.22 10.27 25.17
CA ALA A 7 -3.23 11.11 23.96
C ALA A 7 -2.59 10.48 22.72
N ALA A 8 -2.37 9.16 22.68
CA ALA A 8 -1.81 8.52 21.49
C ALA A 8 -2.55 7.23 21.19
N PHE A 9 -3.78 7.36 20.68
CA PHE A 9 -4.30 6.30 19.85
C PHE A 9 -3.67 6.45 18.47
N PRO A 10 -2.75 5.56 18.06
CA PRO A 10 -2.16 5.66 16.73
C PRO A 10 -3.25 5.39 15.71
N ALA A 11 -3.68 6.42 14.99
CA ALA A 11 -4.42 6.20 13.77
C ALA A 11 -3.50 5.52 12.77
N ARG A 12 -4.07 4.64 11.94
CA ARG A 12 -3.31 3.86 10.96
C ARG A 12 -4.10 3.71 9.68
N LEU A 13 -3.37 3.61 8.57
CA LEU A 13 -3.89 3.19 7.28
C LEU A 13 -3.40 1.78 7.02
N VAL A 14 -4.31 0.87 6.68
CA VAL A 14 -4.00 -0.53 6.38
C VAL A 14 -4.33 -0.79 4.93
N ILE A 15 -3.38 -1.32 4.15
CA ILE A 15 -3.65 -1.70 2.75
C ILE A 15 -4.55 -2.95 2.75
N GLU A 16 -5.75 -2.82 2.21
CA GLU A 16 -6.66 -3.96 1.98
C GLU A 16 -6.45 -4.57 0.60
N GLN A 17 -6.16 -3.73 -0.40
CA GLN A 17 -5.90 -4.13 -1.78
C GLN A 17 -4.78 -3.25 -2.34
N GLY A 18 -3.80 -3.86 -3.01
CA GLY A 18 -2.66 -3.13 -3.59
C GLY A 18 -1.41 -4.01 -3.69
N PRO A 19 -0.23 -3.40 -3.97
CA PRO A 19 1.03 -4.12 -4.17
C PRO A 19 1.49 -4.86 -2.90
N ASP A 20 1.22 -4.30 -1.72
CA ASP A 20 1.68 -4.83 -0.44
C ASP A 20 0.50 -4.94 0.56
N PRO A 21 -0.43 -5.92 0.37
CA PRO A 21 -1.58 -6.09 1.25
C PRO A 21 -1.15 -6.31 2.71
N GLU A 22 -1.99 -5.88 3.65
CA GLU A 22 -1.76 -5.93 5.10
C GLU A 22 -0.65 -5.00 5.63
N THR A 23 0.01 -4.22 4.77
CA THR A 23 0.94 -3.19 5.22
C THR A 23 0.20 -2.10 6.00
N MET A 24 0.75 -1.72 7.15
CA MET A 24 0.17 -0.72 8.05
C MET A 24 1.06 0.51 8.13
N PHE A 25 0.48 1.69 7.91
CA PHE A 25 1.15 2.97 8.07
C PHE A 25 0.59 3.69 9.30
N THR A 26 1.46 3.96 10.27
CA THR A 26 1.09 4.74 11.46
C THR A 26 1.04 6.22 11.13
N LEU A 27 -0.08 6.85 11.48
CA LEU A 27 -0.29 8.28 11.33
C LEU A 27 0.12 8.99 12.62
N GLY A 28 1.01 9.96 12.47
CA GLY A 28 1.52 10.77 13.57
C GLY A 28 0.79 12.11 13.73
N ASN A 29 1.41 13.01 14.49
CA ASN A 29 0.93 14.38 14.73
C ASN A 29 1.42 15.39 13.67
N ALA A 30 2.07 14.93 12.61
CA ALA A 30 2.56 15.77 11.51
C ALA A 30 1.87 15.37 10.19
N PRO A 31 1.71 16.31 9.24
CA PRO A 31 1.22 15.99 7.91
C PRO A 31 2.10 14.95 7.23
N GLN A 32 1.47 13.95 6.60
CA GLN A 32 2.16 12.93 5.81
C GLN A 32 1.63 12.94 4.39
N THR A 33 2.53 12.95 3.41
CA THR A 33 2.14 12.78 2.01
C THR A 33 2.06 11.30 1.67
N ILE A 34 1.16 10.97 0.75
CA ILE A 34 0.91 9.64 0.21
C ILE A 34 1.23 9.67 -1.28
N GLY A 35 2.00 8.70 -1.76
CA GLY A 35 2.27 8.57 -3.19
C GLY A 35 3.32 7.51 -3.50
N ARG A 36 3.59 7.28 -4.80
CA ARG A 36 4.56 6.25 -5.22
C ARG A 36 6.03 6.64 -5.08
N SER A 37 6.30 7.94 -4.92
CA SER A 37 7.68 8.41 -4.74
C SER A 37 8.21 8.03 -3.37
N ALA A 38 9.49 7.66 -3.28
CA ALA A 38 10.16 7.37 -2.02
C ALA A 38 10.28 8.59 -1.07
N ASN A 39 10.01 9.80 -1.58
CA ASN A 39 10.05 11.04 -0.79
C ASN A 39 8.78 11.29 0.03
N ASN A 40 7.77 10.40 -0.05
CA ASN A 40 6.54 10.54 0.72
C ASN A 40 6.66 9.90 2.10
N GLY A 41 5.85 10.38 3.06
CA GLY A 41 5.75 9.75 4.37
C GLY A 41 5.08 8.36 4.29
N ILE A 42 4.19 8.17 3.33
CA ILE A 42 3.53 6.90 3.02
C ILE A 42 3.80 6.58 1.56
N VAL A 43 4.58 5.52 1.33
CA VAL A 43 5.02 5.11 0.00
C VAL A 43 4.23 3.88 -0.42
N ILE A 44 3.53 3.97 -1.55
CA ILE A 44 2.79 2.85 -2.13
C ILE A 44 3.26 2.70 -3.58
N ASN A 45 3.97 1.62 -3.87
CA ASN A 45 4.60 1.41 -5.17
C ASN A 45 3.61 0.85 -6.20
N ASP A 46 2.70 1.70 -6.66
CA ASP A 46 1.71 1.37 -7.69
C ASP A 46 1.78 2.36 -8.87
N ALA A 47 1.45 1.88 -10.07
CA ALA A 47 1.48 2.68 -11.29
C ALA A 47 0.33 3.72 -11.35
N GLU A 48 -0.81 3.41 -10.76
CA GLU A 48 -2.00 4.27 -10.70
C GLU A 48 -1.86 5.39 -9.67
N ILE A 49 -0.92 5.24 -8.74
CA ILE A 49 -0.61 6.24 -7.73
C ILE A 49 0.38 7.27 -8.29
N SER A 50 0.08 8.54 -8.04
CA SER A 50 0.92 9.66 -8.47
C SER A 50 2.15 9.79 -7.57
N ARG A 51 3.22 10.42 -8.06
CA ARG A 51 4.45 10.61 -7.26
C ARG A 51 4.19 11.33 -5.94
N ARG A 52 3.32 12.33 -5.94
CA ARG A 52 2.67 12.93 -4.77
C ARG A 52 1.18 12.90 -5.09
N HIS A 53 0.40 12.11 -4.38
CA HIS A 53 -0.98 11.79 -4.76
C HIS A 53 -1.97 12.48 -3.82
N ALA A 54 -1.82 12.26 -2.51
CA ALA A 54 -2.66 12.85 -1.49
C ALA A 54 -1.81 13.27 -0.28
N GLN A 55 -2.40 14.05 0.62
CA GLN A 55 -1.84 14.39 1.91
C GLN A 55 -2.87 14.11 2.99
N ILE A 56 -2.42 13.48 4.06
CA ILE A 56 -3.20 13.31 5.28
C ILE A 56 -2.64 14.22 6.37
N THR A 57 -3.50 15.04 6.95
CA THR A 57 -3.13 16.07 7.93
C THR A 57 -3.92 15.84 9.22
N PRO A 58 -3.25 15.69 10.38
CA PRO A 58 -3.94 15.66 11.66
C PRO A 58 -4.53 17.04 11.98
N GLN A 59 -5.83 17.11 12.28
CA GLN A 59 -6.53 18.35 12.62
C GLN A 59 -7.49 18.12 13.79
N ALA A 60 -7.26 18.81 14.91
CA ALA A 60 -8.14 18.82 16.09
C ALA A 60 -8.59 17.42 16.58
N GLY A 61 -7.69 16.43 16.51
CA GLY A 61 -7.98 15.05 16.93
C GLY A 61 -8.67 14.19 15.87
N SER A 62 -8.88 14.71 14.66
CA SER A 62 -9.30 13.95 13.47
C SER A 62 -8.18 13.97 12.41
N PHE A 63 -8.37 13.24 11.31
CA PHE A 63 -7.47 13.27 10.16
C PHE A 63 -8.21 13.77 8.94
N VAL A 64 -7.63 14.74 8.24
CA VAL A 64 -8.18 15.29 6.99
C VAL A 64 -7.33 14.80 5.83
N LEU A 65 -8.00 14.25 4.82
CA LEU A 65 -7.41 13.79 3.58
C LEU A 65 -7.66 14.82 2.48
N GLU A 66 -6.61 15.16 1.73
CA GLU A 66 -6.64 16.08 0.61
C GLU A 66 -5.95 15.45 -0.59
N ASP A 67 -6.57 15.54 -1.77
CA ASP A 67 -5.94 15.15 -3.03
C ASP A 67 -5.03 16.27 -3.56
N LEU A 68 -3.80 15.93 -3.95
CA LEU A 68 -2.79 16.90 -4.40
C LEU A 68 -2.77 17.07 -5.93
N GLY A 69 -3.90 16.86 -6.60
CA GLY A 69 -3.99 16.90 -8.06
C GLY A 69 -3.53 15.59 -8.69
N SER A 70 -3.97 14.47 -8.12
CA SER A 70 -3.63 13.15 -8.64
C SER A 70 -4.27 12.88 -10.01
N THR A 71 -3.63 11.99 -10.79
CA THR A 71 -4.11 11.67 -12.15
C THR A 71 -5.43 10.90 -12.13
N ASN A 72 -5.54 9.89 -11.26
CA ASN A 72 -6.71 9.01 -11.18
C ASN A 72 -7.73 9.46 -10.12
N GLY A 73 -7.36 10.43 -9.27
CA GLY A 73 -8.19 10.88 -8.15
C GLY A 73 -8.03 10.02 -6.90
N THR A 74 -8.41 10.62 -5.78
CA THR A 74 -8.59 9.96 -4.49
C THR A 74 -10.09 9.79 -4.21
N PHE A 75 -10.50 8.63 -3.69
CA PHE A 75 -11.89 8.35 -3.32
C PHE A 75 -11.98 7.95 -1.85
N VAL A 76 -13.07 8.34 -1.19
CA VAL A 76 -13.40 7.93 0.19
C VAL A 76 -14.78 7.28 0.15
N ASN A 77 -14.85 6.01 0.56
CA ASN A 77 -16.06 5.19 0.52
C ASN A 77 -16.74 5.19 -0.87
N GLY A 78 -15.93 5.14 -1.94
CA GLY A 78 -16.38 5.19 -3.34
C GLY A 78 -16.75 6.57 -3.87
N ILE A 79 -16.66 7.63 -3.06
CA ILE A 79 -16.94 9.01 -3.47
C ILE A 79 -15.63 9.73 -3.78
N ARG A 80 -15.52 10.31 -4.99
CA ARG A 80 -14.34 11.08 -5.38
C ARG A 80 -14.20 12.34 -4.53
N LEU A 81 -13.00 12.54 -4.01
CA LEU A 81 -12.65 13.67 -3.17
C LEU A 81 -12.38 14.91 -4.04
N ASN A 82 -13.18 15.96 -3.85
CA ASN A 82 -13.02 17.25 -4.56
C ASN A 82 -12.50 18.37 -3.65
N GLN A 83 -12.57 18.18 -2.34
CA GLN A 83 -12.18 19.12 -1.28
C GLN A 83 -11.60 18.32 -0.11
N PRO A 84 -10.75 18.94 0.75
CA PRO A 84 -10.24 18.28 1.95
C PRO A 84 -11.39 17.69 2.78
N THR A 85 -11.31 16.39 3.09
CA THR A 85 -12.38 15.64 3.74
C THR A 85 -11.88 14.96 5.01
N THR A 86 -12.61 15.11 6.11
CA THR A 86 -12.30 14.44 7.37
C THR A 86 -12.59 12.94 7.30
N LEU A 87 -11.63 12.11 7.70
CA LEU A 87 -11.76 10.66 7.77
C LEU A 87 -12.31 10.22 9.12
N ALA A 88 -13.28 9.31 9.08
CA ALA A 88 -13.83 8.62 10.24
C ALA A 88 -13.27 7.20 10.35
N HIS A 89 -13.24 6.65 11.57
CA HIS A 89 -12.82 5.27 11.80
C HIS A 89 -13.58 4.29 10.92
N GLY A 90 -12.85 3.42 10.22
CA GLY A 90 -13.42 2.40 9.33
C GLY A 90 -13.56 2.85 7.88
N ASP A 91 -13.34 4.13 7.57
CA ASP A 91 -13.42 4.65 6.21
C ASP A 91 -12.45 3.93 5.27
N THR A 92 -12.90 3.75 4.03
CA THR A 92 -12.13 3.14 2.96
C THR A 92 -11.63 4.24 2.04
N VAL A 93 -10.31 4.38 1.92
CA VAL A 93 -9.64 5.32 1.03
C VAL A 93 -9.11 4.56 -0.18
N GLU A 94 -9.47 4.98 -1.38
CA GLU A 94 -9.06 4.36 -2.63
C GLU A 94 -8.27 5.34 -3.48
N PHE A 95 -7.23 4.83 -4.13
CA PHE A 95 -6.38 5.58 -5.05
C PHE A 95 -6.39 4.86 -6.40
N GLY A 96 -7.08 5.45 -7.38
CA GLY A 96 -7.42 4.73 -8.61
C GLY A 96 -8.29 3.49 -8.32
N ASP A 97 -8.13 2.45 -9.15
CA ASP A 97 -8.93 1.22 -9.09
C ASP A 97 -8.14 0.06 -8.44
N THR A 98 -6.82 0.18 -8.34
CA THR A 98 -5.94 -0.91 -7.87
C THR A 98 -5.66 -0.89 -6.37
N VAL A 99 -5.70 0.28 -5.73
CA VAL A 99 -5.28 0.43 -4.32
C VAL A 99 -6.43 0.89 -3.42
N ARG A 100 -6.67 0.10 -2.37
CA ARG A 100 -7.64 0.37 -1.31
C ARG A 100 -6.98 0.26 0.05
N LEU A 101 -7.17 1.27 0.89
CA LEU A 101 -6.73 1.30 2.28
C LEU A 101 -7.91 1.49 3.21
N ARG A 102 -7.87 0.87 4.39
CA ARG A 102 -8.79 1.13 5.49
C ARG A 102 -8.14 2.03 6.52
N PHE A 103 -8.85 3.08 6.90
CA PHE A 103 -8.49 3.97 7.98
C PHE A 103 -8.98 3.41 9.32
N TRP A 104 -8.07 3.33 10.28
CA TRP A 104 -8.37 2.86 11.63
C TRP A 104 -7.84 3.88 12.64
N ALA A 105 -8.75 4.56 13.33
CA ALA A 105 -8.42 5.37 14.50
C ALA A 105 -8.90 4.66 15.77
N ALA A 106 -8.00 4.22 16.64
CA ALA A 106 -8.43 3.74 17.96
C ALA A 106 -8.94 4.93 18.81
N GLY A 107 -9.96 4.74 19.63
CA GLY A 107 -10.40 5.76 20.61
C GLY A 107 -11.19 6.95 20.08
N MET A 108 -11.58 7.00 18.80
CA MET A 108 -12.61 7.95 18.35
C MET A 108 -14.00 7.37 18.66
N PRO A 109 -14.87 8.07 19.41
CA PRO A 109 -16.28 7.68 19.46
C PRO A 109 -16.84 7.76 18.04
N SER A 110 -17.48 6.68 17.61
CA SER A 110 -18.14 6.50 16.32
C SER A 110 -19.44 7.32 16.20
N GLU A 111 -19.42 8.56 16.68
CA GLU A 111 -20.55 9.48 16.66
C GLU A 111 -20.07 10.87 16.20
N VAL A 112 -19.75 10.97 14.92
CA VAL A 112 -20.05 12.22 14.21
C VAL A 112 -21.20 11.88 13.27
N VAL A 113 -22.40 11.99 13.85
CA VAL A 113 -23.65 12.06 13.12
C VAL A 113 -23.46 13.11 12.02
N TYR A 114 -23.61 12.67 10.77
CA TYR A 114 -23.84 13.58 9.65
C TYR A 114 -25.06 14.42 10.04
N ALA A 115 -24.87 15.66 10.49
CA ALA A 115 -25.98 16.55 10.72
C ALA A 115 -26.63 16.74 9.33
N PRO A 116 -27.91 16.36 9.13
CA PRO A 116 -28.60 16.74 7.92
C PRO A 116 -28.58 18.27 7.87
N ALA A 117 -28.23 18.82 6.72
CA ALA A 117 -28.12 20.26 6.50
C ALA A 117 -29.50 20.93 6.41
N ASP A 118 -30.35 20.69 7.41
CA ASP A 118 -31.62 21.36 7.59
C ASP A 118 -31.55 22.19 8.89
N ASP A 119 -31.80 23.50 8.74
CA ASP A 119 -31.98 24.50 9.80
C ASP A 119 -30.75 25.02 10.57
N VAL A 120 -29.88 25.78 9.88
CA VAL A 120 -29.35 27.03 10.47
C VAL A 120 -29.40 28.14 9.42
N ALA A 121 -30.46 28.95 9.51
CA ALA A 121 -30.44 30.29 8.94
C ALA A 121 -29.32 31.10 9.63
N THR A 122 -28.17 31.22 8.97
CA THR A 122 -27.18 32.24 9.32
C THR A 122 -27.83 33.60 9.09
N PRO A 123 -27.93 34.50 10.09
CA PRO A 123 -28.21 35.90 9.79
C PRO A 123 -27.12 36.39 8.86
N ALA A 124 -27.48 36.70 7.62
CA ALA A 124 -26.57 37.34 6.68
C ALA A 124 -26.12 38.66 7.33
N LEU A 125 -24.88 38.70 7.80
CA LEU A 125 -24.22 39.96 8.13
C LEU A 125 -24.37 40.88 6.91
N PRO A 126 -24.78 42.15 7.10
CA PRO A 126 -24.73 43.13 6.02
C PRO A 126 -23.34 43.09 5.40
N PRO A 127 -23.21 43.06 4.06
CA PRO A 127 -21.89 43.11 3.45
C PRO A 127 -21.21 44.38 3.95
N GLU A 128 -20.08 44.22 4.64
CA GLU A 128 -19.21 45.35 4.92
C GLU A 128 -18.89 46.02 3.56
N PRO A 129 -18.91 47.37 3.48
CA PRO A 129 -18.53 48.05 2.27
C PRO A 129 -17.06 47.70 1.97
N VAL A 130 -16.88 46.77 1.04
CA VAL A 130 -15.60 46.49 0.39
C VAL A 130 -15.02 47.85 -0.02
N PRO A 131 -13.83 48.25 0.49
CA PRO A 131 -13.18 49.44 -0.04
C PRO A 131 -13.07 49.24 -1.54
N ALA A 132 -13.57 50.21 -2.29
CA ALA A 132 -13.52 50.21 -3.74
C ALA A 132 -12.10 49.83 -4.15
N TYR A 133 -11.95 48.61 -4.67
CA TYR A 133 -10.72 48.12 -5.23
C TYR A 133 -10.28 49.19 -6.23
N ALA A 134 -9.12 49.80 -5.98
CA ALA A 134 -8.53 50.74 -6.90
C ALA A 134 -8.61 50.13 -8.30
N GLN A 135 -9.08 50.93 -9.27
CA GLN A 135 -9.24 50.47 -10.64
C GLN A 135 -7.93 49.83 -11.11
N PRO A 136 -7.95 48.72 -11.87
CA PRO A 136 -6.74 48.03 -12.36
C PRO A 136 -5.88 48.81 -13.37
N GLY A 137 -5.88 50.15 -13.34
CA GLY A 137 -5.35 51.01 -14.41
C GLY A 137 -3.98 51.64 -14.18
N ASP A 138 -3.39 51.58 -12.98
CA ASP A 138 -2.17 52.35 -12.67
C ASP A 138 -0.95 51.49 -12.27
N LEU A 139 -0.98 50.17 -12.51
CA LEU A 139 0.26 49.40 -12.40
C LEU A 139 1.09 49.67 -13.67
N PRO A 140 2.32 50.22 -13.56
CA PRO A 140 3.20 50.30 -14.71
C PRO A 140 3.37 48.90 -15.29
N GLU A 141 3.15 48.75 -16.59
CA GLU A 141 3.41 47.47 -17.28
C GLU A 141 4.82 47.00 -16.90
N PRO A 142 4.98 45.74 -16.45
CA PRO A 142 6.31 45.21 -16.22
C PRO A 142 7.11 45.35 -17.51
N PRO A 143 8.40 45.72 -17.44
CA PRO A 143 9.22 45.82 -18.65
C PRO A 143 9.14 44.49 -19.42
N PRO A 144 9.14 44.52 -20.76
CA PRO A 144 9.10 43.31 -21.56
C PRO A 144 10.24 42.40 -21.11
N ILE A 145 9.88 41.26 -20.51
CA ILE A 145 10.83 40.22 -20.14
C ILE A 145 11.31 39.64 -21.46
N THR A 146 12.41 40.16 -21.99
CA THR A 146 13.14 39.45 -23.05
C THR A 146 13.56 38.12 -22.44
N PRO A 147 13.13 36.97 -22.99
CA PRO A 147 13.64 35.69 -22.52
C PRO A 147 15.17 35.75 -22.62
N PRO A 148 15.91 35.22 -21.63
CA PRO A 148 17.36 35.14 -21.77
C PRO A 148 17.64 34.39 -23.07
N THR A 149 18.47 34.97 -23.93
CA THR A 149 19.10 34.24 -25.01
C THR A 149 19.82 33.09 -24.34
N PHE A 150 19.30 31.88 -24.48
CA PHE A 150 20.04 30.69 -24.07
C PHE A 150 21.26 30.64 -24.98
N ASP A 151 22.43 30.96 -24.44
CA ASP A 151 23.67 30.52 -25.06
C ASP A 151 23.57 29.01 -25.15
N GLU A 152 23.53 28.51 -26.39
CA GLU A 152 23.50 27.11 -26.73
C GLU A 152 24.79 26.49 -26.17
N PHE A 153 24.70 25.95 -24.95
CA PHE A 153 25.77 25.14 -24.37
C PHE A 153 25.87 23.90 -25.26
N ASP A 154 26.90 23.88 -26.12
CA ASP A 154 27.39 22.67 -26.77
C ASP A 154 27.80 21.69 -25.66
N ASP A 155 26.86 20.84 -25.22
CA ASP A 155 27.15 19.72 -24.35
C ASP A 155 28.09 18.76 -25.10
N PRO A 156 29.33 18.53 -24.63
CA PRO A 156 30.17 17.52 -25.22
C PRO A 156 29.48 16.16 -25.04
N ALA A 157 29.16 15.52 -26.16
CA ALA A 157 28.47 14.24 -26.25
C ALA A 157 28.78 13.32 -25.08
N ALA A 158 27.80 13.13 -24.19
CA ALA A 158 27.88 12.17 -23.11
C ALA A 158 28.21 10.77 -23.71
N PRO A 159 29.20 10.04 -23.17
CA PRO A 159 29.48 8.69 -23.66
C PRO A 159 28.25 7.80 -23.44
N PRO A 160 27.90 6.91 -24.38
CA PRO A 160 26.75 6.05 -24.24
C PRO A 160 26.93 5.14 -23.02
N MET A 161 26.12 5.36 -21.97
CA MET A 161 26.02 4.43 -20.85
C MET A 161 25.43 3.11 -21.37
N ALA A 162 26.30 2.11 -21.50
CA ALA A 162 25.94 0.75 -21.80
C ALA A 162 25.00 0.22 -20.70
N ARG A 163 23.72 0.12 -21.04
CA ARG A 163 22.68 -0.51 -20.23
C ARG A 163 23.04 -1.99 -20.05
N GLN A 164 23.68 -2.33 -18.94
CA GLN A 164 24.01 -3.71 -18.60
C GLN A 164 22.76 -4.43 -18.06
N THR A 165 21.76 -4.57 -18.92
CA THR A 165 20.63 -5.47 -18.74
C THR A 165 21.08 -6.85 -19.20
N LYS A 166 21.65 -7.63 -18.28
CA LYS A 166 21.80 -9.09 -18.28
C LYS A 166 22.73 -9.42 -17.11
N ILE A 167 22.18 -10.02 -16.04
CA ILE A 167 22.77 -10.94 -15.02
C ILE A 167 21.94 -10.86 -13.71
N LEU A 168 20.60 -10.90 -13.78
CA LEU A 168 19.78 -11.11 -12.55
C LEU A 168 18.60 -12.08 -12.74
N ILE A 169 18.34 -12.54 -13.96
CA ILE A 169 17.29 -13.53 -14.26
C ILE A 169 17.83 -14.98 -14.10
N GLY A 170 19.15 -15.18 -14.11
CA GLY A 170 19.78 -16.50 -14.01
C GLY A 170 19.76 -17.12 -12.60
N CYS A 171 19.96 -16.32 -11.54
CA CYS A 171 19.98 -16.84 -10.16
C CYS A 171 18.59 -17.26 -9.67
N GLY A 172 17.53 -16.54 -10.05
CA GLY A 172 16.16 -16.88 -9.65
C GLY A 172 15.71 -18.23 -10.22
N CYS A 173 15.94 -18.49 -11.51
CA CYS A 173 15.58 -19.76 -12.14
C CYS A 173 16.40 -20.94 -11.59
N LEU A 174 17.68 -20.73 -11.27
CA LEU A 174 18.53 -21.81 -10.74
C LEU A 174 18.11 -22.19 -9.31
N LEU A 175 17.73 -21.22 -8.47
CA LEU A 175 17.17 -21.49 -7.14
C LEU A 175 15.84 -22.22 -7.21
N ILE A 176 14.94 -21.83 -8.12
CA ILE A 176 13.64 -22.50 -8.30
C ILE A 176 13.83 -23.95 -8.75
N VAL A 177 14.71 -24.20 -9.73
CA VAL A 177 15.01 -25.57 -10.20
C VAL A 177 15.64 -26.40 -9.08
N ALA A 178 16.56 -25.83 -8.31
CA ALA A 178 17.16 -26.50 -7.16
C ALA A 178 16.12 -26.84 -6.08
N CYS A 179 15.20 -25.92 -5.77
CA CYS A 179 14.12 -26.16 -4.82
C CYS A 179 13.16 -27.26 -5.30
N VAL A 180 12.80 -27.29 -6.59
CA VAL A 180 11.92 -28.34 -7.15
C VAL A 180 12.61 -29.70 -7.12
N LEU A 181 13.91 -29.78 -7.45
CA LEU A 181 14.67 -31.02 -7.36
C LEU A 181 14.78 -31.52 -5.91
N CYS A 182 15.07 -30.62 -4.95
CA CYS A 182 15.12 -30.98 -3.53
C CYS A 182 13.76 -31.44 -2.99
N ALA A 183 12.67 -30.77 -3.35
CA ALA A 183 11.33 -31.20 -2.95
C ALA A 183 10.97 -32.57 -3.57
N GLY A 184 11.34 -32.79 -4.83
CA GLY A 184 11.14 -34.06 -5.51
C GLY A 184 11.92 -35.21 -4.89
N THR A 185 13.19 -34.99 -4.51
CA THR A 185 14.00 -36.04 -3.85
C THR A 185 13.48 -36.34 -2.44
N ILE A 186 13.04 -35.35 -1.68
CA ILE A 186 12.42 -35.58 -0.36
C ILE A 186 11.14 -36.40 -0.51
N PHE A 187 10.26 -36.03 -1.44
CA PHE A 187 9.03 -36.77 -1.69
C PHE A 187 9.29 -38.19 -2.19
N PHE A 188 10.30 -38.38 -3.05
CA PHE A 188 10.70 -39.69 -3.53
C PHE A 188 11.30 -40.56 -2.42
N LEU A 189 12.15 -40.00 -1.56
CA LEU A 189 12.73 -40.71 -0.42
C LEU A 189 11.64 -41.05 0.62
N ASP A 190 10.70 -40.15 0.87
CA ASP A 190 9.55 -40.40 1.74
C ASP A 190 8.63 -41.49 1.14
N SER A 191 8.33 -41.41 -0.16
CA SER A 191 7.58 -42.46 -0.88
C SER A 191 8.31 -43.80 -0.89
N TYR A 192 9.65 -43.79 -0.98
CA TYR A 192 10.47 -44.99 -0.93
C TYR A 192 10.50 -45.60 0.48
N GLN A 193 10.61 -44.76 1.52
CA GLN A 193 10.53 -45.20 2.92
C GLN A 193 9.13 -45.74 3.26
N GLN A 194 8.07 -45.07 2.81
CA GLN A 194 6.69 -45.54 2.95
C GLN A 194 6.44 -46.83 2.15
N GLY A 195 7.05 -46.95 0.96
CA GLY A 195 7.04 -48.17 0.15
C GLY A 195 7.75 -49.34 0.84
N GLN A 196 8.89 -49.11 1.50
CA GLN A 196 9.58 -50.12 2.31
C GLN A 196 8.78 -50.51 3.56
N LEU A 197 8.11 -49.56 4.23
CA LEU A 197 7.25 -49.83 5.37
C LEU A 197 5.99 -50.64 4.99
N LEU A 198 5.40 -50.38 3.81
CA LEU A 198 4.26 -51.14 3.31
C LEU A 198 4.65 -52.55 2.86
N TYR A 199 5.84 -52.74 2.28
CA TYR A 199 6.31 -54.07 1.83
C TYR A 199 6.88 -54.94 2.97
N CYS A 200 7.44 -54.34 4.02
CA CYS A 200 8.07 -55.10 5.12
C CYS A 200 7.31 -55.05 6.46
N GLY A 201 6.26 -54.25 6.59
CA GLY A 201 5.69 -53.92 7.92
C GLY A 201 4.17 -53.97 8.08
N GLY A 202 3.40 -54.51 7.12
CA GLY A 202 1.97 -54.18 7.08
C GLY A 202 0.93 -55.28 6.92
N LEU A 203 1.29 -56.51 6.56
CA LEU A 203 0.31 -57.62 6.46
C LEU A 203 0.95 -58.88 7.02
N ARG A 204 0.62 -59.21 8.28
CA ARG A 204 0.61 -60.61 8.69
C ARG A 204 -0.36 -61.29 7.74
N PRO A 205 0.08 -62.21 6.88
CA PRO A 205 -0.82 -62.77 5.92
C PRO A 205 -1.77 -63.73 6.65
N PHE A 206 -3.05 -63.62 6.34
CA PHE A 206 -4.16 -64.41 6.88
C PHE A 206 -3.89 -65.94 6.95
N TRP A 207 -2.94 -66.46 6.18
CA TRP A 207 -2.56 -67.87 6.21
C TRP A 207 -1.79 -68.32 7.47
N GLU A 208 -1.23 -67.42 8.30
CA GLU A 208 -0.65 -67.78 9.60
C GLU A 208 -1.69 -68.27 10.63
N THR A 209 -2.99 -68.03 10.39
CA THR A 209 -4.06 -68.59 11.24
C THR A 209 -4.62 -69.91 10.71
N ALA A 210 -4.27 -70.32 9.49
CA ALA A 210 -4.90 -71.45 8.81
C ALA A 210 -4.02 -72.70 8.71
N LEU A 211 -2.69 -72.58 8.71
CA LEU A 211 -1.79 -73.72 8.57
C LEU A 211 -0.65 -73.60 9.59
N GLY A 212 -0.53 -74.61 10.47
CA GLY A 212 0.50 -74.71 11.50
C GLY A 212 1.95 -74.75 10.94
N PRO A 213 2.94 -75.12 11.77
CA PRO A 213 4.31 -74.57 11.79
C PRO A 213 5.26 -74.98 10.64
N PHE A 214 4.76 -75.32 9.46
CA PHE A 214 5.57 -75.81 8.33
C PHE A 214 5.66 -74.85 7.14
N GLY A 215 5.31 -73.57 7.33
CA GLY A 215 5.47 -72.53 6.29
C GLY A 215 6.92 -72.05 6.18
N PHE A 216 7.60 -72.40 5.09
CA PHE A 216 8.91 -71.89 4.71
C PHE A 216 8.88 -70.35 4.52
N SER A 217 9.68 -69.60 5.28
CA SER A 217 9.96 -68.19 4.99
C SER A 217 10.90 -68.06 3.78
N PRO A 218 10.60 -67.19 2.81
CA PRO A 218 11.59 -66.81 1.81
C PRO A 218 12.68 -65.93 2.45
N VAL A 219 13.95 -66.25 2.15
CA VAL A 219 15.11 -65.41 2.49
C VAL A 219 15.21 -64.30 1.45
N CYS A 220 15.15 -63.03 1.88
CA CYS A 220 15.44 -61.89 1.02
C CYS A 220 16.96 -61.72 0.83
N PRO A 221 17.44 -61.33 -0.37
CA PRO A 221 18.85 -61.04 -0.65
C PRO A 221 19.34 -59.73 -0.03
#